data_AF-A0AA41RM55-F1
#
_entry.id   AF-A0AA41RM55-F1
#
_cell.length_a   1.000
_cell.length_b   1.000
_cell.length_c   1.000
_cell.angle_alpha   90.00
_cell.angle_beta   90.00
_cell.angle_gamma   90.00
#
_symmetry.space_group_name_H-M   'P 1'
#
loop_
_entity.id
_entity.type
_entity.pdbx_description
1 polymer ?
#
loop_
_entity_poly.entity_id
_entity_poly.type
_entity_poly.pdbx_seq_one_letter_code
_entity_poly.pdbx_strand_id
1 'polypeptide(L)'
;MIGLNLHASTVKLSTYRAWPNMHDNKYALYKLPMRIAASGEEYAGLWGGTFGWPPGRPNEDKPGKALFFLLLSYEESEGEQLLIATKILEGTHYVLHPNGSAMFVVKVNELSADPFPLETDGGSATMDIKHTYTGEGIANGYGFRYPGSKPGSLFVIQDGLLAFVWKESRAVLTLQRINLQELLRKGERVPALPPIVNFTYLTKSYSNVFTSFSNPTNCISSSR
;
A
#
# COMPACT_ATOMS: atom_id res chain seq x y z
N MET A 1 -22.97 -18.16 -20.95
CA MET A 1 -21.61 -17.76 -20.56
C MET A 1 -21.44 -16.31 -20.97
N ILE A 2 -21.27 -15.39 -20.02
CA ILE A 2 -21.08 -13.96 -20.31
C ILE A 2 -19.58 -13.70 -20.20
N GLY A 3 -18.94 -13.36 -21.32
CA GLY A 3 -17.51 -13.02 -21.36
C GLY A 3 -17.32 -11.52 -21.36
N LEU A 4 -16.53 -11.00 -20.43
CA LEU A 4 -16.09 -9.61 -20.44
C LEU A 4 -14.95 -9.47 -21.46
N ASN A 5 -15.15 -8.66 -22.50
CA ASN A 5 -14.12 -8.37 -23.48
C ASN A 5 -13.61 -6.94 -23.26
N LEU A 6 -12.34 -6.80 -22.87
CA LEU A 6 -11.70 -5.51 -22.59
C LEU A 6 -10.84 -5.12 -23.78
N HIS A 7 -11.24 -4.06 -24.48
CA HIS A 7 -10.43 -3.48 -25.54
C HIS A 7 -9.50 -2.41 -24.95
N ALA A 8 -8.21 -2.70 -24.88
CA ALA A 8 -7.22 -1.71 -24.45
C ALA A 8 -7.08 -0.63 -25.52
N SER A 9 -7.16 0.64 -25.12
CA SER A 9 -6.77 1.78 -25.95
C SER A 9 -5.49 2.40 -25.39
N THR A 10 -4.52 2.65 -26.25
CA THR A 10 -3.27 3.29 -25.85
C THR A 10 -3.51 4.79 -25.76
N VAL A 11 -3.66 5.31 -24.54
CA VAL A 11 -3.83 6.74 -24.29
C VAL A 11 -2.52 7.32 -23.77
N LYS A 12 -2.04 8.39 -24.40
CA LYS A 12 -0.90 9.16 -23.89
C LYS A 12 -1.37 9.95 -22.66
N LEU A 13 -0.99 9.49 -21.47
CA LEU A 13 -1.28 10.16 -20.21
C LEU A 13 -0.13 11.11 -19.88
N SER A 14 -0.45 12.36 -19.53
CA SER A 14 0.54 13.20 -18.86
C SER A 14 0.73 12.68 -17.44
N THR A 15 1.97 12.58 -17.00
CA THR A 15 2.31 12.11 -15.65
C THR A 15 2.85 13.25 -14.82
N TYR A 16 2.50 13.28 -13.54
CA TYR A 16 3.15 14.11 -12.54
C TYR A 16 3.80 13.19 -11.50
N ARG A 17 5.14 13.12 -11.43
CA ARG A 17 5.88 12.26 -10.49
C ARG A 17 5.36 10.80 -10.46
N ALA A 18 5.40 10.14 -11.62
CA ALA A 18 4.89 8.77 -11.87
C ALA A 18 3.36 8.57 -11.81
N TRP A 19 2.61 9.60 -11.45
CA TRP A 19 1.15 9.55 -11.39
C TRP A 19 0.47 10.04 -12.66
N PRO A 20 -0.39 9.24 -13.31
CA PRO A 20 -1.13 9.72 -14.47
C PRO A 20 -2.11 10.82 -14.05
N ASN A 21 -2.05 11.96 -14.73
CA ASN A 21 -3.07 12.99 -14.67
C ASN A 21 -4.31 12.46 -15.41
N MET A 22 -5.24 11.92 -14.63
CA MET A 22 -6.50 11.37 -15.15
C MET A 22 -7.63 12.35 -14.88
N HIS A 23 -8.46 12.57 -15.89
CA HIS A 23 -9.72 13.28 -15.74
C HIS A 23 -10.63 12.51 -14.76
N ASP A 24 -11.46 13.20 -13.99
CA ASP A 24 -12.32 12.61 -12.94
C ASP A 24 -13.29 11.51 -13.43
N ASN A 25 -13.47 11.39 -14.74
CA ASN A 25 -14.35 10.41 -15.39
C ASN A 25 -13.58 9.25 -16.02
N LYS A 26 -12.26 9.20 -15.83
CA LYS A 26 -11.37 8.16 -16.37
C LYS A 26 -10.81 7.32 -15.23
N TYR A 27 -10.59 6.04 -15.52
CA TYR A 27 -10.20 5.06 -14.54
C TYR A 27 -9.08 4.17 -15.08
N ALA A 28 -8.21 3.70 -14.19
CA ALA A 28 -7.14 2.78 -14.52
C ALA A 28 -7.39 1.42 -13.87
N LEU A 29 -7.34 0.36 -14.68
CA LEU A 29 -7.28 -1.00 -14.20
C LEU A 29 -5.81 -1.41 -14.12
N TYR A 30 -5.29 -1.55 -12.91
CA TYR A 30 -3.95 -2.09 -12.71
C TYR A 30 -4.02 -3.61 -12.72
N LYS A 31 -3.55 -4.22 -13.82
CA LYS A 31 -3.17 -5.63 -13.78
C LYS A 31 -1.92 -5.70 -12.91
N LEU A 32 -2.05 -6.20 -11.68
CA LEU A 32 -0.89 -6.49 -10.83
C LEU A 32 -0.10 -7.61 -11.51
N PRO A 33 1.09 -7.33 -12.07
CA PRO A 33 1.87 -8.36 -12.70
C PRO A 33 2.40 -9.25 -11.58
N MET A 34 1.95 -10.50 -11.53
CA MET A 34 2.59 -11.52 -10.71
C MET A 34 3.90 -11.89 -11.39
N ARG A 35 4.95 -11.08 -11.21
CA ARG A 35 6.29 -11.42 -11.65
C ARG A 35 6.89 -12.41 -10.65
N ILE A 36 7.53 -13.46 -11.16
CA ILE A 36 8.43 -14.27 -10.34
C ILE A 36 9.58 -13.34 -9.96
N ALA A 37 9.91 -13.26 -8.67
CA ALA A 37 10.99 -12.40 -8.19
C ALA A 37 12.28 -12.77 -8.92
N ALA A 38 12.89 -11.80 -9.59
CA ALA A 38 14.22 -11.97 -10.18
C ALA A 38 15.27 -11.95 -9.05
N SER A 39 16.47 -12.46 -9.36
CA SER A 39 17.60 -12.36 -8.43
C SER A 39 17.86 -10.89 -8.09
N GLY A 40 17.99 -10.56 -6.80
CA GLY A 40 18.13 -9.17 -6.32
C GLY A 40 16.81 -8.42 -6.09
N GLU A 41 15.66 -8.98 -6.48
CA GLU A 41 14.34 -8.37 -6.28
C GLU A 41 13.53 -9.02 -5.15
N GLU A 42 14.21 -9.44 -4.09
CA GLU A 42 13.69 -10.28 -3.01
C GLU A 42 12.47 -9.69 -2.27
N TYR A 43 12.35 -8.37 -2.24
CA TYR A 43 11.26 -7.67 -1.55
C TYR A 43 10.07 -7.37 -2.47
N ALA A 44 10.15 -7.70 -3.75
CA ALA A 44 9.09 -7.40 -4.71
C ALA A 44 7.79 -8.15 -4.36
N GLY A 45 6.65 -7.56 -4.71
CA GLY A 45 5.32 -8.17 -4.61
C GLY A 45 4.38 -7.46 -3.65
N LEU A 46 3.32 -8.16 -3.24
CA LEU A 46 2.24 -7.60 -2.42
C LEU A 46 2.51 -7.77 -0.92
N TRP A 47 2.35 -6.68 -0.18
CA TRP A 47 2.58 -6.59 1.25
C TRP A 47 1.39 -5.95 1.96
N GLY A 48 1.14 -6.40 3.19
CA GLY A 48 0.19 -5.83 4.13
C GLY A 48 0.92 -4.91 5.08
N GLY A 49 0.52 -3.64 5.14
CA GLY A 49 1.11 -2.63 6.00
C GLY A 49 0.21 -2.28 7.18
N THR A 50 0.76 -2.03 8.36
CA THR A 50 0.09 -1.36 9.47
C THR A 50 1.04 -0.41 10.17
N PHE A 51 0.53 0.71 10.71
CA PHE A 51 1.36 1.61 11.51
C PHE A 51 1.56 1.10 12.94
N GLY A 52 2.77 1.25 13.46
CA GLY A 52 3.18 0.89 14.81
C GLY A 52 4.07 -0.36 14.88
N TRP A 53 4.71 -0.50 16.04
CA TRP A 53 5.59 -1.59 16.39
C TRP A 53 5.26 -2.11 17.80
N PRO A 54 5.24 -3.44 18.05
CA PRO A 54 5.26 -4.51 17.04
C PRO A 54 4.05 -4.39 16.08
N PRO A 55 4.05 -5.10 14.93
CA PRO A 55 2.90 -5.10 14.03
C PRO A 55 1.62 -5.37 14.82
N GLY A 56 0.62 -4.52 14.63
CA GLY A 56 -0.60 -4.55 15.45
C GLY A 56 -1.26 -5.92 15.34
N ARG A 57 -1.31 -6.67 16.44
CA ARG A 57 -2.14 -7.88 16.50
C ARG A 57 -3.61 -7.45 16.54
N PRO A 58 -4.51 -8.11 15.79
CA PRO A 58 -5.93 -7.87 15.94
C PRO A 58 -6.32 -8.06 17.41
N ASN A 59 -6.97 -7.07 18.00
CA ASN A 59 -7.56 -7.16 19.34
C ASN A 59 -9.05 -6.87 19.19
N GLU A 60 -9.90 -7.70 19.77
CA GLU A 60 -11.35 -7.59 19.66
C GLU A 60 -11.88 -6.29 20.30
N ASP A 61 -11.18 -5.76 21.32
CA ASP A 61 -11.63 -4.61 22.11
C ASP A 61 -11.31 -3.23 21.50
N LYS A 62 -10.52 -3.17 20.42
CA LYS A 62 -10.13 -1.89 19.79
C LYS A 62 -10.34 -1.97 18.28
N PRO A 63 -10.90 -0.91 17.66
CA PRO A 63 -10.95 -0.85 16.21
C PRO A 63 -9.54 -1.04 15.65
N GLY A 64 -9.41 -2.00 14.73
CA GLY A 64 -8.13 -2.35 14.13
C GLY A 64 -7.48 -1.13 13.47
N LYS A 65 -6.15 -1.08 13.51
CA LYS A 65 -5.41 -0.07 12.74
C LYS A 65 -5.69 -0.25 11.25
N ALA A 66 -5.66 0.85 10.50
CA ALA A 66 -5.83 0.82 9.05
C ALA A 66 -4.85 -0.19 8.44
N LEU A 67 -5.40 -1.16 7.69
CA LEU A 67 -4.61 -2.08 6.88
C LEU A 67 -4.31 -1.42 5.55
N PHE A 68 -3.04 -1.45 5.15
CA PHE A 68 -2.57 -0.99 3.86
C PHE A 68 -2.26 -2.20 2.99
N PHE A 69 -2.61 -2.15 1.71
CA PHE A 69 -1.98 -3.00 0.71
C PHE A 69 -0.93 -2.19 -0.04
N LEU A 70 0.28 -2.72 -0.10
CA LEU A 70 1.45 -2.08 -0.67
C LEU A 70 2.05 -3.01 -1.71
N LEU A 71 2.26 -2.50 -2.91
CA LEU A 71 3.04 -3.17 -3.94
C LEU A 71 4.48 -2.66 -3.86
N LEU A 72 5.40 -3.55 -3.51
CA LEU A 72 6.82 -3.28 -3.57
C LEU A 72 7.35 -3.64 -4.96
N SER A 73 8.02 -2.69 -5.60
CA SER A 73 8.60 -2.84 -6.93
C SER A 73 9.98 -2.20 -7.00
N TYR A 74 10.84 -2.74 -7.86
CA TYR A 74 12.16 -2.20 -8.12
C TYR A 74 12.16 -1.31 -9.36
N GLU A 75 12.96 -0.26 -9.32
CA GLU A 75 13.21 0.65 -10.44
C GLU A 75 14.70 1.03 -10.47
N GLU A 76 15.30 1.05 -11.64
CA GLU A 76 16.65 1.61 -11.83
C GLU A 76 16.53 3.09 -12.18
N SER A 77 17.22 3.94 -11.42
CA SER A 77 17.26 5.39 -11.66
C SER A 77 18.66 5.91 -11.38
N GLU A 78 19.26 6.59 -12.35
CA GLU A 78 20.59 7.19 -12.23
C GLU A 78 21.70 6.22 -11.77
N GLY A 79 21.57 4.93 -12.11
CA GLY A 79 22.53 3.88 -11.69
C GLY A 79 22.27 3.29 -10.30
N GLU A 80 21.26 3.81 -9.59
CA GLU A 80 20.80 3.27 -8.31
C GLU A 80 19.61 2.34 -8.50
N GLN A 81 19.59 1.25 -7.73
CA GLN A 81 18.42 0.38 -7.64
C GLN A 81 17.52 0.84 -6.48
N LEU A 82 16.32 1.28 -6.82
CA LEU A 82 15.33 1.80 -5.88
C LEU A 82 14.27 0.74 -5.61
N LEU A 83 13.90 0.58 -4.34
CA LEU A 83 12.71 -0.17 -3.93
C LEU A 83 11.61 0.82 -3.54
N ILE A 84 10.48 0.73 -4.24
CA ILE A 84 9.35 1.65 -4.12
C ILE A 84 8.16 0.90 -3.52
N ALA A 85 7.64 1.38 -2.39
CA ALA A 85 6.44 0.84 -1.77
C ALA A 85 5.19 1.65 -2.16
N THR A 86 4.49 1.21 -3.18
CA THR A 86 3.31 1.89 -3.71
C THR A 86 2.05 1.45 -2.98
N LYS A 87 1.31 2.38 -2.36
CA LYS A 87 0.02 2.08 -1.73
C LYS A 87 -0.98 1.68 -2.80
N ILE A 88 -1.61 0.52 -2.68
CA ILE A 88 -2.69 0.09 -3.57
C ILE A 88 -4.05 0.33 -2.92
N LEU A 89 -4.13 0.11 -1.61
CA LEU A 89 -5.37 0.25 -0.84
C LEU A 89 -5.06 0.66 0.60
N GLU A 90 -5.97 1.38 1.23
CA GLU A 90 -5.99 1.70 2.66
C GLU A 90 -7.37 1.38 3.21
N GLY A 91 -7.47 0.61 4.29
CA GLY A 91 -8.73 0.08 4.84
C GLY A 91 -9.66 1.09 5.53
N THR A 92 -9.47 2.40 5.34
CA THR A 92 -10.28 3.46 5.95
C THR A 92 -11.16 4.14 4.90
N HIS A 93 -12.33 4.65 5.30
CA HIS A 93 -13.20 5.41 4.38
C HIS A 93 -12.53 6.69 3.88
N TYR A 94 -11.74 7.37 4.71
CA TYR A 94 -10.94 8.51 4.28
C TYR A 94 -9.46 8.16 4.32
N VAL A 95 -8.80 8.27 3.17
CA VAL A 95 -7.39 7.93 3.01
C VAL A 95 -6.53 9.16 3.25
N LEU A 96 -5.41 9.00 3.98
CA LEU A 96 -4.51 10.12 4.27
C LEU A 96 -3.76 10.61 3.01
N HIS A 97 -3.39 9.65 2.15
CA HIS A 97 -2.78 9.88 0.85
C HIS A 97 -3.61 9.19 -0.23
N PRO A 98 -3.61 9.65 -1.48
CA PRO A 98 -4.26 8.89 -2.56
C PRO A 98 -3.68 7.47 -2.63
N ASN A 99 -4.54 6.45 -2.82
CA ASN A 99 -4.08 5.14 -3.30
C ASN A 99 -3.30 5.35 -4.57
N GLY A 100 -2.20 4.62 -4.76
CA GLY A 100 -1.15 4.68 -5.79
C GLY A 100 0.07 5.53 -5.41
N SER A 101 0.04 6.23 -4.26
CA SER A 101 1.18 7.03 -3.80
C SER A 101 2.29 6.12 -3.31
N ALA A 102 3.55 6.46 -3.61
CA ALA A 102 4.70 5.84 -2.96
C ALA A 102 4.69 6.21 -1.48
N MET A 103 4.54 5.24 -0.59
CA MET A 103 4.62 5.43 0.86
C MET A 103 6.07 5.66 1.30
N PHE A 104 7.01 4.97 0.65
CA PHE A 104 8.44 5.22 0.78
C PHE A 104 9.19 4.75 -0.47
N VAL A 105 10.40 5.28 -0.63
CA VAL A 105 11.39 4.85 -1.61
C VAL A 105 12.71 4.65 -0.87
N VAL A 106 13.35 3.51 -1.04
CA VAL A 106 14.66 3.22 -0.43
C VAL A 106 15.67 2.81 -1.49
N LYS A 107 16.95 3.11 -1.25
CA LYS A 107 18.06 2.66 -2.09
C LYS A 107 18.58 1.34 -1.55
N VAL A 108 18.41 0.25 -2.30
CA VAL A 108 18.77 -1.09 -1.81
C VAL A 108 20.26 -1.41 -1.94
N ASN A 109 21.01 -0.58 -2.68
CA ASN A 109 22.47 -0.68 -2.80
C ASN A 109 23.22 0.04 -1.68
N GLU A 110 22.54 0.87 -0.89
CA GLU A 110 23.13 1.66 0.20
C GLU A 110 22.67 1.12 1.57
N LEU A 111 23.56 0.40 2.25
CA LEU A 111 23.32 -0.02 3.64
C LEU A 111 23.38 1.17 4.59
N SER A 112 22.50 1.17 5.58
CA SER A 112 22.44 2.16 6.65
C SER A 112 22.87 1.56 7.99
N ALA A 113 23.44 2.40 8.85
CA ALA A 113 23.75 2.09 10.24
C ALA A 113 22.71 2.66 11.23
N ASP A 114 21.56 3.13 10.73
CA ASP A 114 20.51 3.70 11.59
C ASP A 114 20.00 2.66 12.59
N PRO A 115 19.86 3.00 13.88
CA PRO A 115 19.32 2.10 14.89
C PRO A 115 17.80 2.00 14.79
N PHE A 116 17.24 0.81 15.04
CA PHE A 116 15.80 0.62 15.12
C PHE A 116 15.22 1.30 16.37
N PRO A 117 14.04 1.94 16.30
CA PRO A 117 13.51 2.79 17.37
C PRO A 117 12.86 2.04 18.56
N LEU A 118 13.50 1.04 19.14
CA LEU A 118 12.98 0.32 20.33
C LEU A 118 13.22 1.12 21.62
N GLU A 119 12.15 1.37 22.39
CA GLU A 119 12.23 1.74 23.80
C GLU A 119 12.76 0.52 24.57
N THR A 120 13.92 0.64 25.22
CA THR A 120 14.57 -0.49 25.91
C THR A 120 13.94 -0.70 27.29
N ASP A 121 12.68 -1.13 27.33
CA ASP A 121 12.03 -1.43 28.61
C ASP A 121 12.26 -2.90 28.98
N GLY A 122 13.45 -3.17 29.57
CA GLY A 122 13.79 -4.31 30.44
C GLY A 122 13.69 -5.76 29.92
N GLY A 123 12.94 -6.04 28.86
CA GLY A 123 12.70 -7.37 28.31
C GLY A 123 13.31 -7.50 26.92
N SER A 124 14.59 -7.86 26.87
CA SER A 124 15.35 -8.02 25.64
C SER A 124 14.82 -9.20 24.80
N ALA A 125 13.90 -8.93 23.88
CA ALA A 125 13.88 -9.63 22.62
C ALA A 125 14.85 -8.89 21.69
N THR A 126 16.08 -9.38 21.58
CA THR A 126 17.02 -8.89 20.55
C THR A 126 16.37 -9.11 19.18
N MET A 127 16.04 -8.01 18.53
CA MET A 127 15.45 -8.04 17.20
C MET A 127 16.57 -8.22 16.18
N ASP A 128 16.60 -9.37 15.52
CA ASP A 128 17.62 -9.69 14.51
C ASP A 128 17.33 -8.92 13.21
N ILE A 129 18.03 -7.80 13.04
CA ILE A 129 18.00 -6.97 11.83
C ILE A 129 19.04 -7.52 10.86
N LYS A 130 18.59 -7.91 9.65
CA LYS A 130 19.45 -8.43 8.59
C LYS A 130 20.10 -7.32 7.77
N HIS A 131 19.30 -6.37 7.33
CA HIS A 131 19.74 -5.24 6.53
C HIS A 131 18.96 -3.99 6.92
N THR A 132 19.60 -2.84 6.79
CA THR A 132 18.95 -1.53 6.90
C THR A 132 19.29 -0.74 5.66
N TYR A 133 18.31 -0.11 5.04
CA TYR A 133 18.48 0.70 3.84
C TYR A 133 18.04 2.14 4.08
N THR A 134 18.75 3.09 3.51
CA THR A 134 18.38 4.51 3.57
C THR A 134 17.29 4.82 2.56
N GLY A 135 16.36 5.68 2.93
CA GLY A 135 15.34 6.16 2.01
C GLY A 135 14.57 7.37 2.49
N GLU A 136 13.46 7.61 1.82
CA GLU A 136 12.55 8.68 2.15
C GLU A 136 11.11 8.18 2.15
N GLY A 137 10.37 8.58 3.18
CA GLY A 137 8.94 8.31 3.31
C GLY A 137 8.12 9.52 2.87
N ILE A 138 6.90 9.26 2.43
CA ILE A 138 5.96 10.32 2.10
C ILE A 138 5.68 11.21 3.30
N ALA A 139 5.51 12.51 3.06
CA ALA A 139 5.15 13.48 4.06
C ALA A 139 3.94 14.31 3.63
N ASN A 140 3.16 14.74 4.62
CA ASN A 140 1.98 15.56 4.40
C ASN A 140 2.36 16.90 3.73
N GLY A 141 1.58 17.30 2.75
CA GLY A 141 1.60 18.63 2.14
C GLY A 141 0.19 19.18 2.00
N TYR A 142 0.02 20.49 1.83
CA TYR A 142 -1.30 21.13 1.77
C TYR A 142 -2.17 20.52 0.65
N GLY A 143 -3.23 19.80 1.03
CA GLY A 143 -4.15 19.11 0.12
C GLY A 143 -3.47 18.16 -0.86
N PHE A 144 -2.30 17.60 -0.49
CA PHE A 144 -1.46 16.74 -1.32
C PHE A 144 -1.12 17.35 -2.71
N ARG A 145 -1.14 18.68 -2.83
CA ARG A 145 -0.72 19.36 -4.06
C ARG A 145 0.80 19.39 -4.20
N TYR A 146 1.52 19.26 -3.08
CA TYR A 146 2.98 19.20 -3.00
C TYR A 146 3.37 18.25 -1.85
N PRO A 147 3.21 16.93 -1.99
CA PRO A 147 3.71 16.01 -0.97
C PRO A 147 5.22 16.16 -0.87
N GLY A 148 5.69 16.46 0.34
CA GLY A 148 7.10 16.40 0.66
C GLY A 148 7.54 14.95 0.83
N SER A 149 8.84 14.74 0.91
CA SER A 149 9.43 13.52 1.42
C SER A 149 10.18 13.84 2.71
N LYS A 150 10.30 12.84 3.59
CA LYS A 150 11.02 12.94 4.85
C LYS A 150 11.99 11.77 4.99
N PRO A 151 13.20 11.99 5.52
CA PRO A 151 14.17 10.92 5.70
C PRO A 151 13.61 9.77 6.52
N GLY A 152 13.94 8.55 6.12
CA GLY A 152 13.58 7.33 6.80
C GLY A 152 14.52 6.18 6.47
N SER A 153 14.27 5.04 7.11
CA SER A 153 15.10 3.85 6.95
C SER A 153 14.21 2.61 6.90
N LEU A 154 14.50 1.71 5.95
CA LEU A 154 13.85 0.42 5.86
C LEU A 154 14.68 -0.62 6.59
N PHE A 155 14.07 -1.34 7.52
CA PHE A 155 14.67 -2.43 8.26
C PHE A 155 14.12 -3.76 7.75
N VAL A 156 15.03 -4.68 7.44
CA VAL A 156 14.74 -6.07 7.09
C VAL A 156 14.97 -6.91 8.32
N ILE A 157 13.90 -7.53 8.81
CA ILE A 157 13.89 -8.21 10.10
C ILE A 157 13.83 -9.71 9.84
N GLN A 158 14.40 -10.50 10.75
CA GLN A 158 14.23 -11.95 10.75
C GLN A 158 12.73 -12.32 10.65
N ASP A 159 12.43 -13.46 10.04
CA ASP A 159 11.07 -13.93 9.68
C ASP A 159 10.37 -13.20 8.51
N GLY A 160 11.11 -12.39 7.75
CA GLY A 160 10.60 -11.82 6.49
C GLY A 160 9.67 -10.62 6.69
N LEU A 161 9.73 -10.00 7.87
CA LEU A 161 9.06 -8.75 8.18
C LEU A 161 9.90 -7.56 7.70
N LEU A 162 9.25 -6.54 7.14
CA LEU A 162 9.90 -5.27 6.84
C LEU A 162 9.31 -4.18 7.74
N ALA A 163 10.11 -3.17 8.10
CA ALA A 163 9.63 -2.01 8.84
C ALA A 163 10.29 -0.74 8.30
N PHE A 164 9.49 0.21 7.83
CA PHE A 164 9.98 1.54 7.46
C PHE A 164 9.78 2.51 8.61
N VAL A 165 10.84 3.22 9.00
CA VAL A 165 10.83 4.17 10.11
C VAL A 165 11.11 5.57 9.59
N TRP A 166 10.19 6.50 9.84
CA TRP A 166 10.44 7.93 9.61
C TRP A 166 11.37 8.48 10.70
N LYS A 167 12.50 9.10 10.33
CA LYS A 167 13.52 9.52 11.31
C LYS A 167 12.99 10.57 12.30
N GLU A 168 12.31 11.59 11.79
CA GLU A 168 11.81 12.71 12.61
C GLU A 168 10.65 12.30 13.52
N SER A 169 9.62 11.66 12.96
CA SER A 169 8.40 11.33 13.70
C SER A 169 8.49 10.03 14.49
N ARG A 170 9.51 9.20 14.22
CA ARG A 170 9.67 7.84 14.77
C ARG A 170 8.49 6.92 14.43
N ALA A 171 7.63 7.31 13.49
CA ALA A 171 6.53 6.48 13.04
C ALA A 171 7.08 5.23 12.35
N VAL A 172 6.48 4.07 12.63
CA VAL A 172 6.88 2.79 12.06
C VAL A 172 5.75 2.27 11.16
N LEU A 173 6.03 2.01 9.89
CA LEU A 173 5.15 1.25 9.01
C LEU A 173 5.69 -0.18 8.92
N THR A 174 4.98 -1.11 9.53
CA THR A 174 5.36 -2.52 9.54
C THR A 174 4.66 -3.27 8.41
N LEU A 175 5.39 -4.14 7.72
CA LEU A 175 5.00 -4.80 6.49
C LEU A 175 5.16 -6.31 6.60
N GLN A 176 4.10 -7.04 6.25
CA GLN A 176 4.10 -8.51 6.14
C GLN A 176 3.76 -8.94 4.73
N ARG A 177 4.47 -9.95 4.22
CA ARG A 177 4.19 -10.48 2.88
C ARG A 177 2.81 -11.12 2.85
N ILE A 178 1.99 -10.75 1.87
CA ILE A 178 0.63 -11.28 1.74
C ILE A 178 0.61 -12.42 0.73
N ASN A 179 0.01 -13.54 1.14
CA ASN A 179 -0.46 -14.54 0.21
C ASN A 179 -1.87 -14.16 -0.27
N LEU A 180 -1.96 -13.53 -1.46
CA LEU A 180 -3.23 -13.04 -2.00
C LEU A 180 -4.22 -14.18 -2.22
N GLN A 181 -3.76 -15.36 -2.68
CA GLN A 181 -4.64 -16.50 -2.90
C GLN A 181 -5.26 -17.00 -1.59
N GLU A 182 -4.45 -17.10 -0.54
CA GLU A 182 -4.94 -17.51 0.78
C GLU A 182 -5.90 -16.48 1.37
N LEU A 183 -5.59 -15.19 1.22
CA LEU A 183 -6.46 -14.10 1.67
C LEU A 183 -7.81 -14.14 0.97
N LEU A 184 -7.83 -14.29 -0.36
CA LEU A 184 -9.05 -14.39 -1.16
C LEU A 184 -9.86 -15.66 -0.82
N ARG A 185 -9.20 -16.74 -0.40
CA ARG A 185 -9.89 -17.95 0.07
C ARG A 185 -10.60 -17.74 1.41
N LYS A 186 -10.03 -16.92 2.30
CA LYS A 186 -10.61 -16.59 3.62
C LYS A 186 -11.66 -15.48 3.54
N GLY A 187 -11.60 -14.65 2.48
CA GLY A 187 -12.52 -13.53 2.28
C GLY A 187 -13.95 -13.99 2.02
N GLU A 188 -14.92 -13.23 2.52
CA GLU A 188 -16.32 -13.39 2.14
C GLU A 188 -16.48 -13.12 0.64
N ARG A 189 -17.13 -14.07 -0.05
CA ARG A 189 -17.44 -13.89 -1.47
C ARG A 189 -18.66 -13.01 -1.59
N VAL A 190 -18.46 -11.76 -1.95
CA VAL A 190 -19.57 -10.90 -2.38
C VAL A 190 -20.15 -11.42 -3.69
N PRO A 191 -21.48 -11.41 -3.87
CA PRO A 191 -22.10 -11.72 -5.16
C PRO A 191 -21.48 -10.87 -6.26
N ALA A 192 -21.34 -11.45 -7.45
CA ALA A 192 -20.91 -10.68 -8.61
C ALA A 192 -21.84 -9.47 -8.75
N LEU A 193 -21.26 -8.27 -8.73
CA LEU A 193 -22.05 -7.07 -8.94
C LEU A 193 -22.71 -7.16 -10.32
N PRO A 194 -23.96 -6.72 -10.45
CA PRO A 194 -24.63 -6.70 -11.74
C PRO A 194 -23.75 -5.95 -12.74
N PRO A 195 -23.79 -6.29 -14.04
CA PRO A 195 -23.00 -5.60 -15.06
C PRO A 195 -23.25 -4.09 -14.99
N ILE A 196 -22.35 -3.37 -14.33
CA ILE A 196 -22.32 -1.91 -14.31
C ILE A 196 -21.26 -1.48 -15.30
N VAL A 197 -21.52 -0.36 -15.98
CA VAL A 197 -20.78 0.04 -17.18
C VAL A 197 -19.29 0.29 -16.91
N ASN A 198 -18.82 0.42 -15.66
CA ASN A 198 -17.39 0.51 -15.37
C ASN A 198 -17.07 -0.03 -13.97
N PHE A 199 -16.26 -1.09 -13.91
CA PHE A 199 -15.52 -1.44 -12.70
C PHE A 199 -14.11 -0.90 -12.83
N THR A 200 -13.88 0.28 -12.24
CA THR A 200 -12.61 0.84 -11.79
C THR A 200 -12.91 2.28 -11.41
N TYR A 201 -12.51 2.72 -10.22
CA TYR A 201 -12.70 4.10 -9.78
C TYR A 201 -11.41 4.56 -9.12
N LEU A 202 -10.67 5.40 -9.82
CA LEU A 202 -9.57 6.19 -9.31
C LEU A 202 -9.90 7.64 -9.62
N THR A 203 -10.89 8.20 -8.93
CA THR A 203 -10.85 9.65 -8.76
C THR A 203 -9.73 9.98 -7.80
N LYS A 204 -9.21 11.19 -7.91
CA LYS A 204 -8.38 11.83 -6.89
C LYS A 204 -9.26 12.15 -5.67
N SER A 205 -9.83 11.11 -5.07
CA SER A 205 -10.66 11.23 -3.88
C SER A 205 -9.85 10.80 -2.68
N TYR A 206 -10.00 11.57 -1.60
CA TYR A 206 -9.58 11.13 -0.27
C TYR A 206 -10.51 10.07 0.29
N SER A 207 -11.44 9.49 -0.50
CA SER A 207 -12.35 8.44 -0.04
C SER A 207 -11.98 7.05 -0.60
N ASN A 208 -12.04 6.04 0.25
CA ASN A 208 -12.01 4.65 -0.15
C ASN A 208 -13.42 4.18 -0.50
N VAL A 209 -13.71 4.15 -1.78
CA VAL A 209 -15.00 3.70 -2.33
C VAL A 209 -15.34 2.24 -2.02
N PHE A 210 -14.37 1.41 -1.62
CA PHE A 210 -14.62 0.02 -1.22
C PHE A 210 -15.20 -0.12 0.19
N THR A 211 -15.18 0.94 0.99
CA THR A 211 -15.75 0.92 2.35
C THR A 211 -17.23 1.30 2.37
N SER A 212 -17.73 1.96 1.33
CA SER A 212 -19.10 2.46 1.25
C SER A 212 -20.17 1.38 1.01
N PHE A 213 -19.77 0.12 0.78
CA PHE A 213 -20.69 -0.99 0.51
C PHE A 213 -21.38 -1.56 1.76
N SER A 214 -21.05 -1.06 2.96
CA SER A 214 -21.62 -1.53 4.22
C SER A 214 -22.88 -0.75 4.62
N ASN A 215 -23.92 -0.82 3.79
CA ASN A 215 -25.29 -0.48 4.22
C ASN A 215 -26.16 -1.73 4.11
N PRO A 216 -26.39 -2.48 5.21
CA PRO A 216 -27.48 -3.43 5.25
C PRO A 216 -28.79 -2.63 5.34
N THR A 217 -29.67 -2.86 4.37
CA THR A 217 -31.11 -2.57 4.37
C THR A 217 -31.57 -1.11 4.46
N ASN A 218 -32.00 -0.57 3.30
CA ASN A 218 -33.22 0.23 3.20
C ASN A 218 -33.93 -0.11 1.88
N CYS A 219 -34.25 -1.40 1.69
CA CYS A 219 -35.28 -1.79 0.74
C CYS A 219 -36.64 -1.53 1.40
N ILE A 220 -37.06 -0.27 1.45
CA ILE A 220 -38.47 0.05 1.68
C ILE A 220 -39.17 -0.28 0.37
N SER A 221 -39.87 -1.41 0.36
CA SER A 221 -40.88 -1.72 -0.65
C SER A 221 -41.98 -0.67 -0.58
N SER A 222 -42.02 0.27 -1.52
CA SER A 222 -43.20 1.11 -1.71
C SER A 222 -44.24 0.30 -2.49
N SER A 223 -45.15 -0.33 -1.76
CA SER A 223 -46.44 -0.75 -2.30
C SER A 223 -47.35 0.47 -2.39
N ARG A 224 -47.70 0.88 -3.61
CA ARG A 224 -49.00 1.41 -4.02
C ARG A 224 -49.08 1.50 -5.54
#